data_AF-A0A2W1NT84-F1
#
_entry.id   AF-A0A2W1NT84-F1
#
_cell.length_a   1.000
_cell.length_b   1.000
_cell.length_c   1.000
_cell.angle_alpha   90.00
_cell.angle_beta   90.00
_cell.angle_gamma   90.00
#
_symmetry.space_group_name_H-M   'P 1'
#
loop_
_entity.id
_entity.type
_entity.pdbx_description
1 polymer ?
#
loop_
_entity_poly.entity_id
_entity_poly.type
_entity_poly.pdbx_seq_one_letter_code
_entity_poly.pdbx_strand_id
1 'polypeptide(L)' 'MWESVLQKERWEIQVNPDYKIIRLHVISKEENREPVTLQIGQTELFELMHAFLAINRAFNAETMYYDDPTSNHANSGA' A
#
# COMPACT_ATOMS: atom_id res chain seq x y z
N MET A 1 9.56 6.53 13.77
CA MET A 1 8.22 6.99 14.25
C MET A 1 7.14 5.92 14.04
N TRP A 2 7.08 5.23 12.89
CA TRP A 2 6.09 4.18 12.62
C TRP A 2 6.29 2.89 13.43
N GLU A 3 7.53 2.47 13.68
CA GLU A 3 7.83 1.26 14.48
C GLU A 3 7.24 1.33 15.90
N SER A 4 7.31 2.48 16.57
CA SER A 4 6.78 2.64 17.92
C SER A 4 5.25 2.60 18.00
N VAL A 5 4.56 2.88 16.88
CA VAL A 5 3.09 2.76 16.78
C VAL A 5 2.72 1.30 16.52
N LEU A 6 3.39 0.65 15.56
CA LEU A 6 3.11 -0.74 15.19
C LEU A 6 3.47 -1.75 16.28
N GLN A 7 4.47 -1.48 17.14
CA GLN A 7 4.86 -2.40 18.21
C GLN A 7 3.88 -2.47 19.40
N LYS A 8 2.98 -1.49 19.54
CA LYS A 8 2.05 -1.40 20.67
C LYS A 8 0.73 -2.11 20.44
N GLU A 9 0.40 -2.42 19.19
CA GLU A 9 -0.88 -2.96 18.78
C GLU A 9 -0.66 -4.28 18.01
N ARG A 10 -1.57 -5.24 18.16
CA ARG A 10 -1.58 -6.45 17.36
C ARG A 10 -2.50 -6.21 16.17
N TRP A 11 -1.97 -6.37 14.97
CA TRP A 11 -2.69 -6.19 13.72
C TRP A 11 -3.01 -7.56 13.12
N GLU A 12 -4.27 -7.82 12.83
CA GLU A 12 -4.70 -9.04 12.13
C GLU A 12 -5.40 -8.67 10.82
N ILE A 13 -4.99 -9.33 9.75
CA ILE A 13 -5.57 -9.17 8.42
C ILE A 13 -6.34 -10.44 8.10
N GLN A 14 -7.64 -10.32 7.86
CA GLN A 14 -8.48 -11.41 7.38
C GLN A 14 -8.93 -11.11 5.96
N VAL A 15 -8.63 -12.03 5.04
CA VAL A 15 -9.07 -11.96 3.65
C VAL A 15 -10.20 -12.97 3.46
N ASN A 16 -11.38 -12.49 3.09
CA ASN A 16 -12.48 -13.37 2.73
C ASN A 16 -12.56 -13.50 1.20
N PRO A 17 -12.28 -14.69 0.63
CA PRO A 17 -12.29 -14.90 -0.82
C PRO A 17 -13.69 -14.79 -1.43
N ASP A 18 -14.75 -15.04 -0.66
CA ASP A 18 -16.13 -15.02 -1.14
C ASP A 18 -16.67 -13.59 -1.31
N TYR A 19 -16.20 -12.66 -0.46
CA TYR A 19 -16.73 -11.30 -0.41
C TYR A 19 -15.75 -10.22 -0.91
N LYS A 20 -14.56 -10.61 -1.41
CA LYS A 20 -13.50 -9.69 -1.89
C LYS A 20 -13.24 -8.52 -0.93
N ILE A 21 -13.23 -8.83 0.37
CA ILE A 21 -13.09 -7.87 1.45
C ILE A 21 -11.89 -8.28 2.29
N ILE A 22 -11.11 -7.27 2.68
CA ILE A 22 -10.06 -7.37 3.68
C ILE A 22 -10.59 -6.73 4.97
N ARG A 23 -10.52 -7.46 6.08
CA ARG A 23 -10.74 -6.89 7.42
C ARG A 23 -9.41 -6.72 8.12
N LEU A 24 -9.23 -5.55 8.69
CA LEU A 24 -8.10 -5.20 9.52
C LEU A 24 -8.60 -5.05 10.96
N HIS A 25 -8.12 -5.92 11.83
CA HIS A 25 -8.39 -5.82 13.27
C HIS A 25 -7.16 -5.23 13.95
N VAL A 26 -7.38 -4.15 14.67
CA VAL A 26 -6.38 -3.51 15.53
C VAL A 26 -6.74 -3.85 16.96
N ILE A 27 -5.97 -4.76 17.54
CA ILE A 27 -6.16 -5.24 18.90
C ILE A 27 -5.14 -4.53 19.77
N SER A 28 -5.65 -3.64 20.63
CA SER A 28 -4.81 -2.94 21.60
C SER A 28 -4.28 -3.92 22.65
N LYS A 29 -3.06 -3.70 23.13
CA LYS A 29 -2.50 -4.41 24.29
C LYS A 29 -3.05 -3.90 25.62
N GLU A 30 -3.75 -2.76 25.63
CA GLU A 30 -4.43 -2.26 26.83
C GLU A 30 -5.71 -3.08 27.07
N GLU A 31 -5.80 -3.76 28.22
CA GLU A 31 -6.83 -4.75 28.59
C GLU A 31 -8.30 -4.25 28.58
N ASN A 32 -8.57 -2.99 28.21
CA ASN A 32 -9.90 -2.39 28.27
C ASN A 32 -10.32 -1.60 27.02
N ARG A 33 -9.61 -1.76 25.89
CA ARG A 33 -10.05 -1.15 24.62
C ARG A 33 -10.66 -2.21 23.71
N GLU A 34 -11.87 -1.96 23.24
CA GLU A 34 -12.49 -2.79 22.22
C GLU A 34 -11.65 -2.78 20.93
N PRO A 35 -11.51 -3.93 20.25
CA PRO A 35 -10.81 -4.00 18.98
C PRO A 35 -11.45 -3.09 17.94
N VAL A 36 -10.64 -2.29 17.26
CA VAL A 36 -11.11 -1.51 16.11
C VAL A 36 -11.05 -2.41 14.89
N THR A 37 -12.19 -2.55 14.20
CA THR A 37 -12.28 -3.31 12.96
C THR A 37 -12.53 -2.36 11.80
N LEU A 38 -11.60 -2.34 10.85
CA LEU A 38 -11.78 -1.66 9.57
C LEU A 38 -12.07 -2.71 8.50
N GLN A 39 -13.11 -2.46 7.71
CA GLN A 39 -13.45 -3.29 6.56
C GLN A 39 -13.12 -2.53 5.27
N ILE A 40 -12.33 -3.15 4.41
CA ILE A 40 -11.86 -2.58 3.15
C ILE A 40 -12.37 -3.48 2.02
N GLY A 41 -13.21 -2.94 1.16
CA GLY A 41 -13.66 -3.59 -0.07
C GLY A 41 -12.62 -3.53 -1.19
N GLN A 42 -12.93 -4.18 -2.32
CA GLN A 42 -12.02 -4.30 -3.44
C GLN A 42 -11.55 -2.95 -4.01
N THR A 43 -12.44 -1.98 -4.17
CA THR A 43 -12.12 -0.65 -4.72
C THR A 43 -11.20 0.13 -3.78
N GLU A 44 -11.56 0.18 -2.50
CA GLU A 44 -10.79 0.90 -1.47
C GLU A 44 -9.40 0.28 -1.29
N LEU A 45 -9.29 -1.05 -1.40
CA LEU A 45 -8.01 -1.74 -1.39
C LEU A 45 -7.14 -1.33 -2.59
N PHE A 46 -7.75 -1.23 -3.78
CA PHE A 46 -7.04 -0.84 -4.98
C PHE A 46 -6.50 0.60 -4.85
N GLU A 47 -7.32 1.52 -4.36
CA GLU A 47 -6.93 2.90 -4.09
C GLU A 47 -5.81 2.98 -3.03
N LEU A 48 -5.91 2.21 -1.95
CA LEU A 48 -4.89 2.18 -0.90
C LEU A 48 -3.55 1.66 -1.43
N MET A 49 -3.56 0.58 -2.22
CA MET A 49 -2.36 0.04 -2.86
C MET A 49 -1.75 1.06 -3.84
N HIS A 50 -2.57 1.75 -4.61
CA HIS A 50 -2.11 2.81 -5.50
C HIS A 50 -1.47 3.97 -4.74
N ALA A 51 -2.08 4.42 -3.63
CA ALA A 51 -1.53 5.46 -2.79
C ALA A 51 -0.18 5.05 -2.18
N PHE A 52 -0.06 3.83 -1.65
CA PHE A 52 1.20 3.32 -1.12
C PHE A 52 2.30 3.24 -2.19
N LEU A 53 1.96 2.77 -3.41
CA LEU A 53 2.91 2.73 -4.52
C LEU A 53 3.35 4.14 -4.93
N ALA A 54 2.44 5.10 -5.01
CA ALA A 54 2.78 6.49 -5.33
C ALA A 54 3.69 7.12 -4.27
N ILE A 55 3.39 6.89 -2.99
CA ILE A 55 4.21 7.34 -1.87
C ILE A 55 5.60 6.71 -1.93
N ASN A 56 5.67 5.38 -2.07
CA ASN A 56 6.94 4.63 -2.15
C ASN A 56 7.82 5.15 -3.30
N ARG A 57 7.25 5.32 -4.50
CA ARG A 57 7.97 5.89 -5.65
C ARG A 57 8.48 7.30 -5.40
N ALA A 58 7.66 8.16 -4.80
CA ALA A 58 8.06 9.53 -4.48
C ALA A 58 9.24 9.56 -3.48
N PHE A 59 9.26 8.64 -2.51
CA PHE A 59 10.37 8.52 -1.55
C PHE A 59 11.62 7.90 -2.15
N ASN A 60 11.48 6.94 -3.06
CA ASN A 60 12.61 6.22 -3.68
C ASN A 60 13.09 6.87 -4.99
N ALA A 61 12.54 8.01 -5.38
CA ALA A 61 12.83 8.71 -6.64
C ALA A 61 12.71 7.79 -7.87
N GLU A 62 11.84 6.78 -7.82
CA GLU A 62 11.58 5.89 -8.95
C GLU A 62 10.75 6.66 -10.00
N THR A 63 11.39 7.06 -11.09
CA THR A 63 10.70 7.57 -12.28
C THR A 63 9.96 6.43 -12.96
N MET A 64 8.73 6.68 -13.44
CA MET A 64 8.10 5.73 -14.34
C MET A 64 8.95 5.61 -15.61
N TYR A 65 9.14 4.39 -16.11
CA TYR A 65 9.75 4.09 -17.42
C TYR A 65 8.96 4.66 -18.63
N TYR A 66 8.08 5.64 -18.43
CA TYR A 66 7.35 6.31 -19.50
C TYR A 66 8.03 7.61 -19.97
N ASP A 67 9.05 8.09 -19.25
CA ASP A 67 9.88 9.22 -19.69
C ASP A 67 11.19 8.74 -20.32
N ASP A 68 11.11 7.82 -21.29
CA ASP A 68 12.23 7.62 -22.22
C ASP A 68 11.92 8.23 -23.59
N PRO A 69 12.08 9.56 -23.75
CA PRO A 69 12.05 10.20 -25.05
C PRO A 69 13.26 9.85 -25.93
N THR A 70 14.18 8.97 -25.49
CA THR A 70 15.37 8.61 -26.29
C THR A 70 15.15 7.45 -27.26
N SER A 71 13.92 6.94 -27.38
CA SER A 71 13.54 5.96 -28.41
C SER A 71 13.42 6.53 -29.84
N ASN A 72 14.00 7.70 -30.15
CA ASN A 72 14.11 8.18 -31.52
C ASN A 72 15.41 8.94 -31.83
N HIS A 73 16.09 8.48 -32.88
CA HIS A 73 17.21 9.05 -33.63
C HIS A 73 18.65 8.83 -33.14
N ALA A 74 19.24 7.70 -33.57
CA ALA A 74 20.51 7.72 -34.31
C ALA A 74 20.69 6.44 -35.13
N ASN A 75 19.83 6.24 -36.12
CA ASN A 75 20.24 5.52 -37.33
C ASN A 75 20.87 6.58 -38.26
N SER A 76 22.18 6.79 -38.16
CA SER A 76 22.95 7.43 -39.22
C SER A 76 24.10 6.50 -39.56
N GLY A 77 23.93 5.75 -40.64
CA GLY A 77 25.04 5.16 -41.34
C GLY A 77 25.94 6.24 -41.94
N ALA A 78 27.24 6.05 -41.80
CA ALA A 78 28.28 6.27 -42.81
C ALA A 78 29.59 5.75 -42.21
#